data_AF-A0A1M3CRE7-F1
#
_entry.id   AF-A0A1M3CRE7-F1
#
_cell.length_a   1.000
_cell.length_b   1.000
_cell.length_c   1.000
_cell.angle_alpha   90.00
_cell.angle_beta   90.00
_cell.angle_gamma   90.00
#
_symmetry.space_group_name_H-M   'P 1'
#
loop_
_entity.id
_entity.type
_entity.pdbx_description
1 polymer ?
#
loop_
_entity_poly.entity_id
_entity_poly.type
_entity_poly.pdbx_seq_one_letter_code
_entity_poly.pdbx_strand_id
1 'polypeptide(L)'
;MITRYRSQRTIKKTISFSGIGIHTGKEVQMTFQPAAENSGISFCRVDLPDKPVIPAAVSHVCDTSRSTTIGTKNIAIHTIEHVMAAIRAYNIDNLLIEIRGIEPPVGNGSSDIFVDMIEEAEIIEQEAKKPIVKIQTPVVWTQDDIHMVAFPYDGYRISYTLNYPNSKLLEAQFHSLIVNSHNFKSEIAPCRTFSLYKEITYLLDRGLIKGASLDNAVIIHDEIAFSKGGLYFPNEMVRHKILDMIGDLSLMGVDIEAHIVALRAGHASNFAFAKELLNSITESL
;
A
#
# COMPACT_ATOMS: atom_id res chain seq x y z
N MET A 1 -13.05 -3.23 -20.21
CA MET A 1 -13.09 -4.53 -20.93
C MET A 1 -11.94 -5.40 -20.47
N ILE A 2 -12.16 -6.72 -20.35
CA ILE A 2 -11.10 -7.69 -20.10
C ILE A 2 -10.18 -7.72 -21.32
N THR A 3 -8.89 -7.44 -21.15
CA THR A 3 -7.91 -7.45 -22.25
C THR A 3 -7.22 -8.79 -22.37
N ARG A 4 -6.91 -9.42 -21.23
CA ARG A 4 -6.25 -10.73 -21.17
C ARG A 4 -6.47 -11.40 -19.82
N TYR A 5 -6.03 -12.65 -19.74
CA TYR A 5 -5.98 -13.41 -18.50
C TYR A 5 -4.53 -13.72 -18.14
N ARG A 6 -4.24 -13.81 -16.85
CA ARG A 6 -3.00 -14.40 -16.33
C ARG A 6 -3.32 -15.51 -15.34
N SER A 7 -2.37 -16.41 -15.10
CA SER A 7 -2.47 -17.35 -13.97
C SER A 7 -2.50 -16.58 -12.66
N GLN A 8 -3.30 -17.04 -11.70
CA GLN A 8 -3.24 -16.58 -10.33
C GLN A 8 -1.90 -16.97 -9.71
N ARG A 9 -1.47 -16.24 -8.68
CA ARG A 9 -0.23 -16.50 -7.96
C ARG A 9 -0.44 -16.56 -6.46
N THR A 10 0.33 -17.44 -5.84
CA THR A 10 0.54 -17.49 -4.39
C THR A 10 2.02 -17.71 -4.12
N ILE A 11 2.41 -17.79 -2.85
CA ILE A 11 3.77 -18.16 -2.45
C ILE A 11 3.87 -19.69 -2.29
N LYS A 12 5.08 -20.23 -2.27
CA LYS A 12 5.33 -21.68 -2.11
C LYS A 12 5.54 -22.08 -0.66
N LYS A 13 6.20 -21.23 0.11
CA LYS A 13 6.60 -21.49 1.49
C LYS A 13 6.00 -20.46 2.43
N THR A 14 5.69 -20.89 3.64
CA THR A 14 5.36 -19.98 4.73
C THR A 14 6.59 -19.20 5.15
N ILE A 15 6.44 -17.89 5.37
CA ILE A 15 7.50 -17.01 5.86
C ILE A 15 6.98 -16.04 6.91
N SER A 16 7.80 -15.67 7.88
CA SER A 16 7.41 -14.77 8.97
C SER A 16 8.42 -13.66 9.19
N PHE A 17 7.92 -12.49 9.58
CA PHE A 17 8.74 -11.38 10.04
C PHE A 17 8.17 -10.84 11.36
N SER A 18 9.07 -10.48 12.28
CA SER A 18 8.71 -9.90 13.57
C SER A 18 9.37 -8.55 13.74
N GLY A 19 8.67 -7.62 14.35
CA GLY A 19 9.15 -6.27 14.60
C GLY A 19 8.19 -5.54 15.52
N ILE A 20 8.17 -4.22 15.42
CA ILE A 20 7.22 -3.37 16.14
C ILE A 20 6.25 -2.71 15.18
N GLY A 21 5.03 -2.44 15.62
CA GLY A 21 4.10 -1.59 14.89
C GLY A 21 4.47 -0.11 15.03
N ILE A 22 4.31 0.67 13.95
CA ILE A 22 4.72 2.09 13.94
C ILE A 22 3.90 2.94 14.91
N HIS A 23 2.59 2.74 14.99
CA HIS A 23 1.73 3.58 15.82
C HIS A 23 1.62 3.09 17.25
N THR A 24 1.53 1.77 17.42
CA THR A 24 1.33 1.13 18.72
C THR A 24 2.64 0.99 19.51
N GLY A 25 3.78 0.87 18.81
CA GLY A 25 5.07 0.53 19.41
C GLY A 25 5.13 -0.86 20.03
N LYS A 26 4.12 -1.70 19.78
CA LYS A 26 4.05 -3.07 20.32
C LYS A 26 4.75 -4.04 19.38
N GLU A 27 5.31 -5.09 19.96
CA GLU A 27 5.80 -6.24 19.19
C GLU A 27 4.66 -6.88 18.40
N VAL A 28 4.96 -7.21 17.14
CA VAL A 28 4.06 -7.89 16.23
C VAL A 28 4.85 -8.92 15.44
N GLN A 29 4.21 -10.07 15.24
CA GLN A 29 4.65 -11.08 14.29
C GLN A 29 3.64 -11.16 13.16
N MET A 30 4.12 -11.13 11.92
CA MET A 30 3.34 -11.31 10.71
C MET A 30 3.87 -12.50 9.92
N THR A 31 2.97 -13.33 9.41
CA THR A 31 3.30 -14.55 8.67
C THR A 31 2.51 -14.58 7.36
N PHE A 32 3.20 -14.75 6.25
CA PHE A 32 2.60 -15.01 4.96
C PHE A 32 2.42 -16.51 4.77
N GLN A 33 1.18 -16.94 4.52
CA GLN A 33 0.80 -18.31 4.26
C GLN A 33 0.31 -18.45 2.81
N PRO A 34 0.73 -19.50 2.08
CA PRO A 34 0.15 -19.81 0.78
C PRO A 34 -1.36 -20.03 0.91
N ALA A 35 -2.13 -19.66 -0.12
CA ALA A 35 -3.58 -19.81 -0.10
C ALA A 35 -4.12 -20.39 -1.41
N ALA A 36 -5.30 -21.02 -1.30
CA ALA A 36 -5.96 -21.68 -2.40
C ALA A 36 -6.40 -20.69 -3.48
N GLU A 37 -6.63 -21.20 -4.69
CA GLU A 37 -7.15 -20.41 -5.80
C GLU A 37 -8.44 -19.68 -5.42
N ASN A 38 -8.57 -18.44 -5.91
CA ASN A 38 -9.71 -17.57 -5.69
C ASN A 38 -9.98 -17.19 -4.21
N SER A 39 -9.07 -17.48 -3.28
CA SER A 39 -9.22 -17.05 -1.88
C SER A 39 -9.02 -15.55 -1.70
N GLY A 40 -8.28 -14.90 -2.61
CA GLY A 40 -7.88 -13.51 -2.47
C GLY A 40 -6.83 -13.30 -1.37
N ILE A 41 -6.58 -12.02 -1.07
CA ILE A 41 -5.71 -11.59 0.02
C ILE A 41 -6.57 -11.36 1.27
N SER A 42 -6.21 -11.99 2.38
CA SER A 42 -6.92 -11.83 3.65
C SER A 42 -5.96 -11.76 4.83
N PHE A 43 -6.32 -11.00 5.85
CA PHE A 43 -5.57 -10.92 7.10
C PHE A 43 -6.28 -11.70 8.20
N CYS A 44 -5.54 -12.41 9.03
CA CYS A 44 -6.05 -13.23 10.12
C CYS A 44 -5.44 -12.83 11.46
N ARG A 45 -6.27 -12.41 12.43
CA ARG A 45 -5.84 -12.05 13.79
C ARG A 45 -5.65 -13.29 14.65
N VAL A 46 -4.51 -13.94 14.50
CA VAL A 46 -4.22 -15.23 15.17
C VAL A 46 -3.98 -15.11 16.68
N ASP A 47 -3.88 -13.89 17.20
CA ASP A 47 -3.84 -13.58 18.64
C ASP A 47 -5.22 -13.58 19.32
N LEU A 48 -6.32 -13.61 18.55
CA LEU A 48 -7.68 -13.66 19.08
C LEU A 48 -8.25 -15.09 19.07
N PRO A 49 -9.18 -15.46 19.99
CA PRO A 49 -9.69 -16.83 20.14
C PRO A 49 -10.25 -17.46 18.85
N ASP A 50 -11.04 -16.68 18.08
CA ASP A 50 -11.71 -17.17 16.86
C ASP A 50 -10.87 -16.99 15.60
N LYS A 51 -9.65 -16.46 15.72
CA LYS A 51 -8.76 -16.15 14.59
C LYS A 51 -9.49 -15.49 13.42
N PRO A 52 -10.16 -14.35 13.66
CA PRO A 52 -11.04 -13.74 12.67
C PRO A 52 -10.24 -13.32 11.44
N VAL A 53 -10.83 -13.60 10.28
CA VAL A 53 -10.25 -13.32 8.96
C VAL A 53 -10.97 -12.13 8.33
N ILE A 54 -10.20 -11.15 7.86
CA ILE A 54 -10.70 -9.93 7.23
C ILE A 54 -10.13 -9.88 5.80
N PRO A 55 -10.97 -9.97 4.76
CA PRO A 55 -10.54 -9.78 3.39
C PRO A 55 -9.94 -8.38 3.16
N ALA A 56 -8.81 -8.30 2.45
CA ALA A 56 -8.20 -7.04 2.05
C ALA A 56 -8.97 -6.47 0.84
N ALA A 57 -10.14 -5.89 1.11
CA ALA A 57 -11.05 -5.39 0.09
C ALA A 57 -11.60 -4.01 0.46
N VAL A 58 -11.95 -3.20 -0.55
CA VAL A 58 -12.58 -1.87 -0.39
C VAL A 58 -13.78 -1.89 0.57
N SER A 59 -14.58 -2.96 0.57
CA SER A 59 -15.75 -3.11 1.44
C SER A 59 -15.42 -3.25 2.94
N HIS A 60 -14.19 -3.60 3.27
CA HIS A 60 -13.72 -3.78 4.65
C HIS A 60 -12.87 -2.61 5.15
N VAL A 61 -12.59 -1.60 4.31
CA VAL A 61 -11.89 -0.39 4.75
C VAL A 61 -12.79 0.41 5.69
N CYS A 62 -12.31 0.69 6.89
CA CYS A 62 -13.06 1.36 7.95
C CYS A 62 -12.42 2.67 8.44
N ASP A 63 -11.13 2.90 8.17
CA ASP A 63 -10.46 4.18 8.43
C ASP A 63 -9.34 4.44 7.40
N THR A 64 -9.21 5.71 7.01
CA THR A 64 -8.21 6.24 6.06
C THR A 64 -7.56 7.53 6.54
N SER A 65 -7.74 7.89 7.82
CA SER A 65 -7.32 9.17 8.38
C SER A 65 -5.80 9.41 8.36
N ARG A 66 -4.99 8.34 8.49
CA ARG A 66 -3.52 8.38 8.52
C ARG A 66 -2.84 7.21 7.81
N SER A 67 -3.54 6.10 7.72
CA SER A 67 -3.13 4.83 7.11
C SER A 67 -4.39 4.17 6.58
N THR A 68 -4.26 3.07 5.83
CA THR A 68 -5.41 2.27 5.43
C THR A 68 -5.68 1.18 6.45
N THR A 69 -6.87 1.24 7.07
CA THR A 69 -7.32 0.27 8.08
C THR A 69 -8.47 -0.56 7.54
N ILE A 70 -8.34 -1.87 7.60
CA ILE A 70 -9.43 -2.82 7.32
C ILE A 70 -10.02 -3.36 8.63
N GLY A 71 -11.31 -3.67 8.63
CA GLY A 71 -11.95 -4.13 9.84
C GLY A 71 -13.37 -4.67 9.66
N THR A 72 -13.86 -5.25 10.74
CA THR A 72 -15.27 -5.54 11.00
C THR A 72 -15.65 -4.88 12.33
N LYS A 73 -16.93 -4.93 12.74
CA LYS A 73 -17.48 -4.13 13.86
C LYS A 73 -16.59 -4.03 15.11
N ASN A 74 -15.86 -5.09 15.49
CA ASN A 74 -15.06 -5.12 16.72
C ASN A 74 -13.56 -5.37 16.50
N ILE A 75 -13.11 -5.58 15.26
CA ILE A 75 -11.74 -6.01 14.96
C ILE A 75 -11.21 -5.18 13.80
N ALA A 76 -10.03 -4.59 13.97
CA ALA A 76 -9.37 -3.81 12.94
C ALA A 76 -7.90 -4.22 12.81
N ILE A 77 -7.37 -4.00 11.60
CA ILE A 77 -5.96 -4.11 11.26
C ILE A 77 -5.58 -2.82 10.52
N HIS A 78 -4.70 -2.06 11.14
CA HIS A 78 -4.24 -0.76 10.67
C HIS A 78 -3.02 -0.93 9.76
N THR A 79 -2.72 0.11 8.97
CA THR A 79 -1.44 0.28 8.27
C THR A 79 -1.08 -0.90 7.35
N ILE A 80 -2.04 -1.36 6.54
CA ILE A 80 -1.82 -2.50 5.63
C ILE A 80 -1.18 -2.09 4.29
N GLU A 81 -1.16 -0.80 3.98
CA GLU A 81 -0.79 -0.25 2.66
C GLU A 81 0.58 -0.72 2.16
N HIS A 82 1.61 -0.77 3.01
CA HIS A 82 2.96 -1.15 2.58
C HIS A 82 3.07 -2.65 2.26
N VAL A 83 2.35 -3.47 3.01
CA VAL A 83 2.24 -4.92 2.75
C VAL A 83 1.50 -5.14 1.43
N MET A 84 0.36 -4.46 1.28
CA MET A 84 -0.48 -4.55 0.08
C MET A 84 0.24 -4.04 -1.17
N ALA A 85 1.11 -3.02 -1.05
CA ALA A 85 1.89 -2.51 -2.16
C ALA A 85 2.87 -3.56 -2.72
N ALA A 86 3.59 -4.26 -1.84
CA ALA A 86 4.50 -5.33 -2.24
C ALA A 86 3.75 -6.51 -2.89
N ILE A 87 2.65 -6.95 -2.26
CA ILE A 87 1.77 -8.02 -2.77
C ILE A 87 1.27 -7.67 -4.18
N ARG A 88 0.80 -6.42 -4.38
CA ARG A 88 0.32 -5.94 -5.67
C ARG A 88 1.44 -5.90 -6.72
N ALA A 89 2.60 -5.36 -6.38
CA ALA A 89 3.71 -5.24 -7.33
C ALA A 89 4.21 -6.60 -7.84
N TYR A 90 4.13 -7.65 -7.01
CA TYR A 90 4.50 -9.01 -7.35
C TYR A 90 3.35 -9.86 -7.93
N ASN A 91 2.16 -9.26 -8.07
CA ASN A 91 0.95 -9.91 -8.57
C ASN A 91 0.55 -11.15 -7.76
N ILE A 92 0.73 -11.13 -6.43
CA ILE A 92 0.22 -12.18 -5.56
C ILE A 92 -1.29 -12.00 -5.42
N ASP A 93 -2.06 -13.07 -5.66
CA ASP A 93 -3.52 -13.04 -5.67
C ASP A 93 -4.13 -13.70 -4.46
N ASN A 94 -3.53 -14.81 -4.03
CA ASN A 94 -4.04 -15.64 -2.96
C ASN A 94 -2.99 -15.70 -1.86
N LEU A 95 -3.30 -15.12 -0.71
CA LEU A 95 -2.42 -15.08 0.44
C LEU A 95 -3.22 -14.92 1.72
N LEU A 96 -2.93 -15.76 2.72
CA LEU A 96 -3.41 -15.56 4.08
C LEU A 96 -2.28 -14.93 4.91
N ILE A 97 -2.53 -13.74 5.43
CA ILE A 97 -1.57 -12.97 6.23
C ILE A 97 -1.98 -13.11 7.69
N GLU A 98 -1.31 -13.99 8.41
CA GLU A 98 -1.53 -14.12 9.85
C GLU A 98 -0.79 -13.02 10.59
N ILE A 99 -1.43 -12.40 11.57
CA ILE A 99 -0.85 -11.32 12.35
C ILE A 99 -1.21 -11.45 13.84
N ARG A 100 -0.19 -11.29 14.69
CA ARG A 100 -0.30 -11.20 16.15
C ARG A 100 -0.18 -9.75 16.60
N GLY A 101 -1.24 -8.98 16.42
CA GLY A 101 -1.24 -7.54 16.66
C GLY A 101 -2.25 -6.82 15.80
N ILE A 102 -2.39 -5.51 15.99
CA ILE A 102 -3.40 -4.71 15.28
C ILE A 102 -2.85 -3.96 14.07
N GLU A 103 -1.55 -4.05 13.78
CA GLU A 103 -0.90 -3.41 12.62
C GLU A 103 0.35 -4.22 12.23
N PRO A 104 0.73 -4.30 10.94
CA PRO A 104 1.95 -4.96 10.49
C PRO A 104 3.23 -4.37 11.13
N PRO A 105 4.32 -5.17 11.22
CA PRO A 105 5.62 -4.65 11.64
C PRO A 105 6.12 -3.57 10.67
N VAL A 106 6.60 -2.45 11.19
CA VAL A 106 7.04 -1.29 10.40
C VAL A 106 8.32 -1.54 9.61
N GLY A 107 9.19 -2.45 10.05
CA GLY A 107 10.51 -2.63 9.46
C GLY A 107 11.32 -1.32 9.48
N ASN A 108 11.79 -0.87 8.33
CA ASN A 108 12.45 0.42 8.12
C ASN A 108 11.47 1.53 7.66
N GLY A 109 10.15 1.29 7.69
CA GLY A 109 9.13 2.22 7.24
C GLY A 109 8.83 2.20 5.74
N SER A 110 9.39 1.24 5.01
CA SER A 110 9.18 1.04 3.58
C SER A 110 8.55 -0.35 3.31
N SER A 111 8.54 -0.80 2.04
CA SER A 111 8.05 -2.12 1.64
C SER A 111 9.16 -3.17 1.42
N ASP A 112 10.44 -2.83 1.63
CA ASP A 112 11.58 -3.73 1.30
C ASP A 112 11.44 -5.10 1.96
N ILE A 113 11.14 -5.10 3.26
CA ILE A 113 11.04 -6.35 4.02
C ILE A 113 9.93 -7.27 3.48
N PHE A 114 8.84 -6.70 2.98
CA PHE A 114 7.74 -7.48 2.40
C PHE A 114 8.10 -8.00 1.01
N VAL A 115 8.91 -7.26 0.26
CA VAL A 115 9.51 -7.74 -1.00
C VAL A 115 10.42 -8.93 -0.72
N ASP A 116 11.32 -8.82 0.25
CA ASP A 116 12.24 -9.89 0.63
C ASP A 116 11.47 -11.14 1.08
N MET A 117 10.42 -10.97 1.90
CA MET A 117 9.54 -12.06 2.30
C MET A 117 8.90 -12.78 1.10
N ILE A 118 8.38 -12.03 0.12
CA ILE A 118 7.73 -12.61 -1.08
C ILE A 118 8.75 -13.38 -1.93
N GLU A 119 9.95 -12.83 -2.11
CA GLU A 119 10.99 -13.47 -2.93
C GLU A 119 11.55 -14.74 -2.26
N GLU A 120 11.82 -14.70 -0.96
CA GLU A 120 12.30 -15.86 -0.19
C GLU A 120 11.26 -16.99 -0.13
N ALA A 121 9.97 -16.63 -0.06
CA ALA A 121 8.88 -17.58 -0.03
C ALA A 121 8.67 -18.32 -1.38
N GLU A 122 9.31 -17.87 -2.47
CA GLU A 122 9.15 -18.30 -3.86
C GLU A 122 7.70 -18.16 -4.38
N ILE A 123 7.53 -17.57 -5.56
CA ILE A 123 6.19 -17.40 -6.17
C ILE A 123 5.87 -18.63 -7.03
N ILE A 124 4.64 -19.13 -6.91
CA ILE A 124 4.10 -20.19 -7.78
C ILE A 124 2.84 -19.71 -8.48
N GLU A 125 2.65 -20.17 -9.71
CA GLU A 125 1.41 -19.97 -10.44
C GLU A 125 0.39 -21.06 -10.06
N GLN A 126 -0.89 -20.69 -10.12
CA GLN A 126 -2.03 -21.55 -9.91
C GLN A 126 -2.83 -21.67 -11.22
N GLU A 127 -3.63 -22.73 -11.37
CA GLU A 127 -4.36 -23.03 -12.60
C GLU A 127 -5.47 -21.99 -12.87
N ALA A 128 -6.12 -21.52 -11.81
CA ALA A 128 -7.13 -20.46 -11.89
C ALA A 128 -6.58 -19.21 -12.59
N LYS A 129 -7.41 -18.62 -13.45
CA LYS A 129 -7.07 -17.42 -14.21
C LYS A 129 -7.65 -16.18 -13.56
N LYS A 130 -6.91 -15.07 -13.62
CA LYS A 130 -7.36 -13.74 -13.21
C LYS A 130 -7.46 -12.83 -14.43
N PRO A 131 -8.60 -12.16 -14.64
CA PRO A 131 -8.73 -11.19 -15.73
C PRO A 131 -7.95 -9.92 -15.43
N ILE A 132 -7.38 -9.33 -16.48
CA ILE A 132 -6.82 -7.99 -16.49
C ILE A 132 -7.79 -7.08 -17.25
N VAL A 133 -8.18 -5.96 -16.63
CA VAL A 133 -9.22 -5.06 -17.12
C VAL A 133 -8.61 -3.74 -17.55
N LYS A 134 -8.75 -3.37 -18.82
CA LYS A 134 -8.35 -2.05 -19.29
C LYS A 134 -9.47 -1.04 -19.12
N ILE A 135 -9.13 0.10 -18.51
CA ILE A 135 -10.00 1.28 -18.43
C ILE A 135 -10.20 1.80 -19.86
N GLN A 136 -11.47 2.01 -20.27
CA GLN A 136 -11.82 2.38 -21.64
C GLN A 136 -11.96 3.89 -21.84
N THR A 137 -12.41 4.58 -20.81
CA THR A 137 -12.59 6.04 -20.79
C THR A 137 -11.95 6.60 -19.53
N PRO A 138 -11.48 7.86 -19.55
CA PRO A 138 -10.89 8.45 -18.36
C PRO A 138 -11.85 8.46 -17.17
N VAL A 139 -11.41 7.93 -16.02
CA VAL A 139 -12.13 8.01 -14.74
C VAL A 139 -11.52 9.11 -13.92
N VAL A 140 -12.32 10.10 -13.51
CA VAL A 140 -11.86 11.31 -12.83
C VAL A 140 -12.45 11.37 -11.43
N TRP A 141 -11.61 11.68 -10.45
CA TRP A 141 -12.04 12.04 -9.10
C TRP A 141 -11.32 13.31 -8.67
N THR A 142 -12.05 14.21 -8.01
CA THR A 142 -11.51 15.47 -7.53
C THR A 142 -12.24 15.89 -6.25
N GLN A 143 -11.47 16.36 -5.29
CA GLN A 143 -11.98 17.00 -4.08
C GLN A 143 -10.99 18.08 -3.66
N ASP A 144 -11.47 19.32 -3.53
CA ASP A 144 -10.66 20.49 -3.21
C ASP A 144 -9.44 20.63 -4.15
N ASP A 145 -8.21 20.49 -3.63
CA ASP A 145 -6.95 20.58 -4.37
C ASP A 145 -6.31 19.22 -4.68
N ILE A 146 -7.07 18.13 -4.49
CA ILE A 146 -6.69 16.76 -4.82
C ILE A 146 -7.35 16.37 -6.13
N HIS A 147 -6.54 15.95 -7.11
CA HIS A 147 -7.00 15.52 -8.41
C HIS A 147 -6.44 14.14 -8.75
N MET A 148 -7.29 13.23 -9.21
CA MET A 148 -6.91 11.88 -9.60
C MET A 148 -7.62 11.52 -10.91
N VAL A 149 -6.87 10.99 -11.87
CA VAL A 149 -7.42 10.56 -13.16
C VAL A 149 -6.78 9.25 -13.58
N ALA A 150 -7.56 8.28 -14.03
CA ALA A 150 -7.08 7.06 -14.67
C ALA A 150 -7.38 7.13 -16.16
N PHE A 151 -6.35 7.17 -16.98
CA PHE A 151 -6.44 7.15 -18.43
C PHE A 151 -6.35 5.71 -18.97
N PRO A 152 -7.00 5.39 -20.09
CA PRO A 152 -6.74 4.17 -20.85
C PRO A 152 -5.25 4.06 -21.20
N TYR A 153 -4.61 2.94 -20.85
CA TYR A 153 -3.18 2.71 -21.08
C TYR A 153 -2.90 1.21 -21.17
N ASP A 154 -2.01 0.80 -22.08
CA ASP A 154 -1.59 -0.60 -22.26
C ASP A 154 -0.50 -0.98 -21.25
N GLY A 155 -0.90 -1.03 -19.98
CA GLY A 155 -0.02 -1.34 -18.85
C GLY A 155 -0.57 -0.74 -17.55
N TYR A 156 0.18 -0.86 -16.45
CA TYR A 156 -0.19 -0.21 -15.19
C TYR A 156 0.87 0.82 -14.82
N ARG A 157 0.51 2.10 -14.86
CA ARG A 157 1.42 3.22 -14.60
C ARG A 157 0.82 4.17 -13.58
N ILE A 158 1.64 4.68 -12.67
CA ILE A 158 1.26 5.73 -11.72
C ILE A 158 2.22 6.91 -11.91
N SER A 159 1.66 8.08 -12.16
CA SER A 159 2.34 9.37 -12.07
C SER A 159 1.79 10.13 -10.88
N TYR A 160 2.67 10.59 -10.01
CA TYR A 160 2.28 11.26 -8.78
C TYR A 160 3.00 12.60 -8.66
N THR A 161 2.25 13.64 -8.34
CA THR A 161 2.76 14.95 -7.94
C THR A 161 2.46 15.18 -6.46
N LEU A 162 3.50 15.13 -5.64
CA LEU A 162 3.49 15.62 -4.27
C LEU A 162 3.56 17.14 -4.31
N ASN A 163 2.84 17.83 -3.43
CA ASN A 163 2.98 19.28 -3.30
C ASN A 163 2.77 19.73 -1.86
N TYR A 164 3.84 20.22 -1.24
CA TYR A 164 3.86 20.84 0.08
C TYR A 164 4.34 22.28 -0.07
N PRO A 165 3.46 23.24 -0.41
CA PRO A 165 3.87 24.61 -0.75
C PRO A 165 4.54 25.36 0.40
N ASN A 166 4.31 24.93 1.64
CA ASN A 166 4.88 25.52 2.85
C ASN A 166 6.14 24.79 3.35
N SER A 167 6.66 23.81 2.60
CA SER A 167 7.90 23.10 2.92
C SER A 167 8.90 23.30 1.79
N LYS A 168 9.97 24.04 2.05
CA LYS A 168 11.03 24.29 1.06
C LYS A 168 11.81 23.03 0.66
N LEU A 169 11.84 22.01 1.52
CA LEU A 169 12.48 20.75 1.18
C LEU A 169 11.61 19.89 0.27
N LEU A 170 10.30 19.87 0.54
CA LEU A 170 9.38 19.01 -0.21
C LEU A 170 8.91 19.68 -1.50
N GLU A 171 8.56 20.97 -1.46
CA GLU A 171 7.98 21.74 -2.57
C GLU A 171 7.02 20.89 -3.41
N ALA A 172 7.10 20.99 -4.74
CA ALA A 172 6.48 20.07 -5.66
C ALA A 172 7.49 19.00 -6.08
N GLN A 173 7.15 17.73 -5.88
CA GLN A 173 7.93 16.59 -6.39
C GLN A 173 7.07 15.77 -7.32
N PHE A 174 7.68 15.31 -8.41
CA PHE A 174 7.05 14.44 -9.38
C PHE A 174 7.80 13.13 -9.52
N HIS A 175 7.07 12.03 -9.64
CA HIS A 175 7.63 10.77 -10.08
C HIS A 175 6.60 9.98 -10.89
N SER A 176 7.08 9.12 -11.79
CA SER A 176 6.24 8.30 -12.65
C SER A 176 6.84 6.91 -12.78
N LEU A 177 6.04 5.89 -12.48
CA LEU A 177 6.46 4.51 -12.40
C LEU A 177 5.53 3.63 -13.25
N ILE A 178 6.11 2.78 -14.10
CA ILE A 178 5.40 1.60 -14.61
C ILE A 178 5.47 0.53 -13.51
N VAL A 179 4.32 0.14 -12.98
CA VAL A 179 4.22 -0.76 -11.84
C VAL A 179 4.42 -2.20 -12.30
N ASN A 180 5.54 -2.78 -11.86
CA ASN A 180 5.88 -4.20 -11.96
C ASN A 180 6.89 -4.52 -10.85
N SER A 181 7.13 -5.80 -10.57
CA SER A 181 8.02 -6.22 -9.47
C SER A 181 9.43 -5.64 -9.58
N HIS A 182 10.01 -5.59 -10.78
CA HIS A 182 11.36 -5.07 -11.01
C HIS A 182 11.48 -3.59 -10.64
N ASN A 183 10.63 -2.75 -11.25
CA ASN A 183 10.62 -1.31 -10.99
C ASN A 183 10.20 -1.00 -9.55
N PHE A 184 9.21 -1.72 -9.01
CA PHE A 184 8.78 -1.51 -7.63
C PHE A 184 9.94 -1.76 -6.66
N LYS A 185 10.65 -2.89 -6.80
CA LYS A 185 11.77 -3.23 -5.92
C LYS A 185 12.90 -2.21 -5.99
N SER A 186 13.28 -1.76 -7.19
CA SER A 186 14.44 -0.87 -7.36
C SER A 186 14.12 0.60 -7.06
N GLU A 187 12.88 1.04 -7.28
CA GLU A 187 12.54 2.47 -7.31
C GLU A 187 11.57 2.92 -6.21
N ILE A 188 10.80 2.00 -5.62
CA ILE A 188 9.67 2.35 -4.73
C ILE A 188 9.77 1.66 -3.38
N ALA A 189 10.02 0.34 -3.37
CA ALA A 189 10.10 -0.47 -2.17
C ALA A 189 10.99 0.13 -1.06
N PRO A 190 12.14 0.78 -1.36
CA PRO A 190 12.98 1.36 -0.32
C PRO A 190 12.57 2.74 0.19
N CYS A 191 11.53 3.33 -0.38
CA CYS A 191 11.10 4.68 0.00
C CYS A 191 10.29 4.63 1.29
N ARG A 192 10.81 5.25 2.34
CA ARG A 192 10.24 5.16 3.69
C ARG A 192 9.12 6.17 3.91
N THR A 193 8.27 5.85 4.86
CA THR A 193 7.25 6.75 5.37
C THR A 193 7.84 7.98 5.99
N PHE A 194 7.06 9.06 6.03
CA PHE A 194 7.54 10.35 6.50
C PHE A 194 6.47 11.15 7.24
N SER A 195 6.93 12.07 8.08
CA SER A 195 6.06 13.02 8.77
C SER A 195 6.74 14.38 8.89
N LEU A 196 5.93 15.44 8.93
CA LEU A 196 6.44 16.78 9.24
C LEU A 196 6.70 16.88 10.74
N TYR A 197 7.82 17.49 11.15
CA TYR A 197 8.20 17.62 12.55
C TYR A 197 7.10 18.26 13.42
N LYS A 198 6.42 19.28 12.89
CA LYS A 198 5.30 19.98 13.55
C LYS A 198 4.09 19.07 13.86
N GLU A 199 3.96 17.93 13.19
CA GLU A 199 2.86 16.97 13.41
C GLU A 199 3.19 15.95 14.50
N ILE A 200 4.45 15.81 14.90
CA ILE A 200 4.89 14.76 15.83
C ILE A 200 4.18 14.88 17.18
N THR A 201 4.18 16.08 17.79
CA THR A 201 3.55 16.29 19.11
C THR A 201 2.06 15.95 19.05
N TYR A 202 1.37 16.40 18.00
CA TYR A 202 -0.06 16.10 17.80
C TYR A 202 -0.32 14.59 17.68
N LEU A 203 0.56 13.84 16.99
CA LEU A 203 0.44 12.40 16.83
C LEU A 203 0.69 11.66 18.15
N LEU A 204 1.73 12.05 18.90
CA LEU A 204 2.06 11.48 20.20
C LEU A 204 0.95 11.71 21.23
N ASP A 205 0.37 12.90 21.27
CA ASP A 205 -0.72 13.26 22.20
C ASP A 205 -1.98 12.40 21.97
N ARG A 206 -2.16 11.86 20.76
CA ARG A 206 -3.23 10.90 20.42
C ARG A 206 -2.81 9.45 20.57
N GLY A 207 -1.63 9.20 21.12
CA GLY A 207 -1.08 7.87 21.35
C GLY A 207 -0.66 7.14 20.08
N LEU A 208 -0.38 7.88 18.99
CA LEU A 208 0.16 7.36 17.73
C LEU A 208 1.70 7.45 17.72
N ILE A 209 2.29 6.86 16.68
CA ILE A 209 3.74 6.87 16.36
C ILE A 209 4.67 6.42 17.49
N LYS A 210 4.18 5.59 18.42
CA LYS A 210 4.95 5.10 19.58
C LYS A 210 6.13 4.21 19.22
N GLY A 211 6.07 3.58 18.04
CA GLY A 211 7.17 2.79 17.48
C GLY A 211 8.00 3.54 16.44
N ALA A 212 7.68 4.81 16.15
CA ALA A 212 8.39 5.59 15.16
C ALA A 212 9.76 6.03 15.68
N SER A 213 10.76 5.96 14.81
CA SER A 213 12.14 6.38 15.07
C SER A 213 12.81 6.78 13.76
N LEU A 214 14.03 7.33 13.83
CA LEU A 214 14.80 7.63 12.62
C LEU A 214 15.27 6.37 11.87
N ASP A 215 15.16 5.19 12.47
CA ASP A 215 15.40 3.90 11.80
C ASP A 215 14.26 3.54 10.84
N ASN A 216 13.04 4.05 11.08
CA ASN A 216 11.84 3.59 10.38
C ASN A 216 10.94 4.72 9.84
N ALA A 217 11.39 5.96 9.88
CA ALA A 217 10.68 7.09 9.29
C ALA A 217 11.64 8.22 8.91
N VAL A 218 11.24 9.02 7.92
CA VAL A 218 11.88 10.28 7.56
C VAL A 218 11.12 11.43 8.22
N ILE A 219 11.82 12.25 9.00
CA ILE A 219 11.22 13.44 9.62
C ILE A 219 11.64 14.69 8.85
N ILE A 220 10.67 15.45 8.38
CA ILE A 220 10.89 16.67 7.62
C ILE A 220 10.75 17.88 8.54
N HIS A 221 11.80 18.68 8.66
CA HIS A 221 11.79 19.94 9.39
C HIS A 221 12.53 21.00 8.59
N ASP A 222 11.83 22.08 8.23
CA ASP A 222 12.37 23.17 7.44
C ASP A 222 13.00 22.69 6.12
N GLU A 223 14.31 22.85 5.96
CA GLU A 223 15.08 22.45 4.78
C GLU A 223 15.85 21.13 5.00
N ILE A 224 15.55 20.39 6.08
CA ILE A 224 16.30 19.20 6.50
C ILE A 224 15.38 17.96 6.58
N ALA A 225 15.86 16.85 6.03
CA ALA A 225 15.28 15.52 6.25
C ALA A 225 16.13 14.74 7.25
N PHE A 226 15.56 14.46 8.43
CA PHE A 226 16.17 13.61 9.43
C PHE A 226 15.79 12.15 9.18
N SER A 227 16.78 11.30 8.99
CA SER A 227 16.63 9.85 8.93
C SER A 227 17.98 9.19 9.16
N LYS A 228 17.99 7.95 9.61
CA LYS A 228 19.23 7.18 9.67
C LYS A 228 19.72 6.90 8.26
N GLY A 229 20.99 7.27 8.01
CA GLY A 229 21.64 7.07 6.70
C GLY A 229 21.27 8.09 5.62
N GLY A 230 20.43 9.09 5.92
CA GLY A 230 19.95 10.05 4.93
C GLY A 230 18.87 9.47 4.01
N LEU A 231 18.48 10.23 2.98
CA LEU A 231 17.47 9.81 2.01
C LEU A 231 18.02 8.77 1.03
N TYR A 232 17.20 7.78 0.67
CA TYR A 232 17.52 6.82 -0.40
C TYR A 232 17.47 7.48 -1.77
N PHE A 233 16.51 8.37 -1.98
CA PHE A 233 16.36 9.17 -3.19
C PHE A 233 16.12 10.64 -2.84
N PRO A 234 16.59 11.59 -3.67
CA PRO A 234 16.25 13.00 -3.48
C PRO A 234 14.73 13.25 -3.43
N ASN A 235 13.95 12.44 -4.12
CA ASN A 235 12.49 12.51 -4.19
C ASN A 235 11.81 11.29 -3.49
N GLU A 236 12.39 10.79 -2.40
CA GLU A 236 11.88 9.62 -1.63
C GLU A 236 10.40 9.78 -1.23
N MET A 237 9.96 10.99 -0.88
CA MET A 237 8.61 11.24 -0.35
C MET A 237 7.51 11.09 -1.40
N VAL A 238 7.73 11.53 -2.66
CA VAL A 238 6.76 11.29 -3.74
C VAL A 238 6.74 9.81 -4.15
N ARG A 239 7.89 9.13 -4.09
CA ARG A 239 7.98 7.69 -4.36
C ARG A 239 7.26 6.87 -3.29
N HIS A 240 7.37 7.26 -2.02
CA HIS A 240 6.58 6.67 -0.94
C HIS A 240 5.06 6.89 -1.15
N LYS A 241 4.65 8.06 -1.64
CA LYS A 241 3.23 8.25 -2.00
C LYS A 241 2.75 7.37 -3.15
N ILE A 242 3.63 6.99 -4.06
CA ILE A 242 3.32 5.97 -5.07
C ILE A 242 3.22 4.59 -4.42
N LEU A 243 4.10 4.25 -3.47
CA LEU A 243 4.01 3.02 -2.66
C LEU A 243 2.63 2.91 -1.98
N ASP A 244 2.24 3.93 -1.21
CA ASP A 244 0.93 4.01 -0.55
C ASP A 244 -0.22 3.79 -1.54
N MET A 245 -0.18 4.47 -2.69
CA MET A 245 -1.21 4.38 -3.72
C MET A 245 -1.32 2.98 -4.34
N ILE A 246 -0.20 2.30 -4.60
CA ILE A 246 -0.20 0.92 -5.11
C ILE A 246 -0.90 0.01 -4.08
N GLY A 247 -0.59 0.19 -2.80
CA GLY A 247 -1.21 -0.55 -1.70
C GLY A 247 -2.71 -0.30 -1.60
N ASP A 248 -3.12 0.96 -1.53
CA ASP A 248 -4.53 1.35 -1.37
C ASP A 248 -5.41 0.89 -2.55
N LEU A 249 -4.94 1.09 -3.78
CA LEU A 249 -5.68 0.70 -4.98
C LEU A 249 -5.76 -0.81 -5.17
N SER A 250 -4.82 -1.58 -4.60
CA SER A 250 -4.86 -3.04 -4.66
C SER A 250 -6.11 -3.63 -3.99
N LEU A 251 -6.72 -2.90 -3.05
CA LEU A 251 -7.94 -3.30 -2.34
C LEU A 251 -9.17 -3.40 -3.25
N MET A 252 -9.10 -2.89 -4.48
CA MET A 252 -10.13 -3.16 -5.50
C MET A 252 -10.22 -4.64 -5.86
N GLY A 253 -9.15 -5.42 -5.65
CA GLY A 253 -9.09 -6.85 -6.00
C GLY A 253 -9.00 -7.13 -7.50
N VAL A 254 -8.95 -6.10 -8.35
CA VAL A 254 -8.94 -6.20 -9.82
C VAL A 254 -7.58 -5.78 -10.39
N ASP A 255 -7.11 -6.53 -11.39
CA ASP A 255 -5.95 -6.15 -12.17
C ASP A 255 -6.36 -5.17 -13.25
N ILE A 256 -5.77 -3.98 -13.25
CA ILE A 256 -6.15 -2.91 -14.18
C ILE A 256 -5.01 -2.53 -15.11
N GLU A 257 -5.38 -2.20 -16.34
CA GLU A 257 -4.51 -1.54 -17.32
C GLU A 257 -4.98 -0.08 -17.46
N ALA A 258 -4.20 0.82 -16.87
CA ALA A 258 -4.47 2.25 -16.78
C ALA A 258 -3.20 3.05 -16.45
N HIS A 259 -3.20 4.32 -16.86
CA HIS A 259 -2.25 5.31 -16.38
C HIS A 259 -2.97 6.22 -15.38
N ILE A 260 -2.63 6.06 -14.11
CA ILE A 260 -3.14 6.88 -13.02
C ILE A 260 -2.25 8.10 -12.87
N VAL A 261 -2.85 9.28 -12.87
CA VAL A 261 -2.21 10.56 -12.58
C VAL A 261 -2.85 11.12 -11.33
N ALA A 262 -2.05 11.43 -10.31
CA ALA A 262 -2.53 11.94 -9.04
C ALA A 262 -1.75 13.18 -8.60
N LEU A 263 -2.48 14.17 -8.08
CA LEU A 263 -1.95 15.37 -7.44
C LEU A 263 -2.41 15.39 -5.99
N ARG A 264 -1.45 15.46 -5.05
CA ARG A 264 -1.70 15.68 -3.60
C ARG A 264 -2.61 14.64 -2.93
N ALA A 265 -2.70 13.45 -3.49
CA ALA A 265 -3.51 12.37 -2.94
C ALA A 265 -3.02 11.87 -1.55
N GLY A 266 -3.81 11.01 -0.94
CA GLY A 266 -3.52 10.28 0.29
C GLY A 266 -4.52 9.14 0.46
N HIS A 267 -4.48 8.40 1.56
CA HIS A 267 -5.30 7.20 1.73
C HIS A 267 -6.80 7.45 1.54
N ALA A 268 -7.33 8.57 2.06
CA ALA A 268 -8.75 8.92 1.89
C ALA A 268 -9.14 9.13 0.42
N SER A 269 -8.33 9.88 -0.35
CA SER A 269 -8.59 10.11 -1.78
C SER A 269 -8.32 8.85 -2.60
N ASN A 270 -7.29 8.07 -2.25
CA ASN A 270 -6.98 6.80 -2.92
C ASN A 270 -8.15 5.83 -2.77
N PHE A 271 -8.73 5.73 -1.57
CA PHE A 271 -9.90 4.91 -1.32
C PHE A 271 -11.15 5.39 -2.06
N ALA A 272 -11.41 6.70 -2.06
CA ALA A 272 -12.52 7.26 -2.82
C ALA A 272 -12.37 6.99 -4.32
N PHE A 273 -11.15 7.19 -4.85
CA PHE A 273 -10.84 6.90 -6.25
C PHE A 273 -10.91 5.41 -6.58
N ALA A 274 -10.50 4.52 -5.67
CA ALA A 274 -10.65 3.08 -5.84
C ALA A 274 -12.12 2.67 -6.02
N LYS A 275 -13.05 3.32 -5.30
CA LYS A 275 -14.49 3.09 -5.49
C LYS A 275 -14.96 3.56 -6.86
N GLU A 276 -14.57 4.75 -7.30
CA GLU A 276 -14.93 5.26 -8.63
C GLU A 276 -14.41 4.35 -9.75
N LEU A 277 -13.16 3.88 -9.65
CA LEU A 277 -12.59 2.92 -10.58
C LEU A 277 -13.37 1.61 -10.59
N LEU A 278 -13.67 1.06 -9.42
CA LEU A 278 -14.39 -0.21 -9.31
C LEU A 278 -15.81 -0.11 -9.88
N ASN A 279 -16.51 1.00 -9.64
CA ASN A 279 -17.82 1.29 -10.22
C ASN A 279 -17.73 1.36 -11.75
N SER A 280 -16.79 2.15 -12.28
CA SER A 280 -16.58 2.28 -13.73
C SER A 280 -16.25 0.96 -14.41
N ILE A 281 -15.45 0.10 -13.76
CA ILE A 281 -15.15 -1.25 -14.23
C ILE A 281 -16.40 -2.11 -14.25
N THR A 282 -17.18 -2.09 -13.17
CA THR A 282 -18.38 -2.93 -13.00
C THR A 282 -19.49 -2.54 -13.99
N GLU A 283 -19.66 -1.24 -14.27
CA GLU A 283 -20.61 -0.75 -15.29
C GLU A 283 -20.18 -1.10 -16.72
N SER A 284 -18.89 -1.36 -16.94
CA SER A 284 -18.30 -1.65 -18.25
C SER A 284 -18.15 -3.16 -18.54
N LEU A 285 -18.55 -4.04 -17.61
CA LEU A 285 -18.54 -5.49 -17.73
C LEU A 285 -19.95 -6.01 -18.03
#